data_AF-A2BW19-F1
#
_entry.id   AF-A2BW19-F1
#
_cell.length_a   1.000
_cell.length_b   1.000
_cell.length_c   1.000
_cell.angle_alpha   90.00
_cell.angle_beta   90.00
_cell.angle_gamma   90.00
#
_symmetry.space_group_name_H-M   'P 1'
#
loop_
_entity.id
_entity.type
_entity.pdbx_description
1 polymer ?
#
loop_
_entity_poly.entity_id
_entity_poly.type
_entity_poly.pdbx_seq_one_letter_code
_entity_poly.pdbx_strand_id
1 'polypeptide(L)'
;MFRNIFNIILIFLLFTFDTPAYTIEFSQKSIENYTLKISKKFSKTYCNSIKFGISNDGALKFSIGETNKEFSNNNLNQYIDYDLLNRNIILSLENNCQIFDFPEYELEKLTFK
;
A
#
# COMPACT_ATOMS: atom_id res chain seq x y z
N MET A 1 24.63 53.46 -10.40
CA MET A 1 25.02 52.21 -11.10
C MET A 1 25.02 50.98 -10.19
N PHE A 2 25.57 51.04 -8.97
CA PHE A 2 25.63 49.88 -8.05
C PHE A 2 24.28 49.25 -7.68
N ARG A 3 23.19 50.02 -7.57
CA ARG A 3 21.85 49.50 -7.23
C ARG A 3 21.28 48.52 -8.27
N ASN A 4 21.59 48.73 -9.55
CA ASN A 4 21.11 47.85 -10.63
C ASN A 4 21.91 46.55 -10.68
N ILE A 5 23.22 46.60 -10.38
CA ILE A 5 24.09 45.42 -10.31
C ILE A 5 23.66 44.51 -9.16
N PHE A 6 23.31 45.09 -8.01
CA PHE A 6 22.85 44.33 -6.85
C PHE A 6 21.54 43.58 -7.13
N ASN A 7 20.59 44.21 -7.82
CA ASN A 7 19.35 43.55 -8.24
C ASN A 7 19.58 42.41 -9.24
N ILE A 8 20.53 42.56 -10.16
CA ILE A 8 20.88 41.51 -11.13
C ILE A 8 21.49 40.29 -10.42
N ILE A 9 22.35 40.51 -9.43
CA ILE A 9 22.95 39.44 -8.62
C ILE A 9 21.88 38.73 -7.78
N LEU A 10 20.92 39.48 -7.21
CA LEU A 10 19.83 38.91 -6.42
C LEU A 10 18.90 38.02 -7.27
N ILE A 11 18.62 38.43 -8.51
CA ILE A 11 17.82 37.66 -9.47
C ILE A 11 18.56 36.38 -9.86
N PHE A 12 19.87 36.46 -10.11
CA PHE A 12 20.69 35.29 -10.42
C PHE A 12 20.71 34.26 -9.28
N LEU A 13 20.77 34.71 -8.03
CA LEU A 13 20.70 33.84 -6.85
C LEU A 13 19.38 33.08 -6.74
N LEU A 14 18.25 33.70 -7.12
CA LEU A 14 16.94 33.03 -7.10
C LEU A 14 16.83 31.94 -8.17
N PHE A 15 17.51 32.08 -9.31
CA PHE A 15 17.51 31.08 -10.40
C PHE A 15 18.50 29.92 -10.19
N THR A 16 19.40 29.99 -9.21
CA THR A 16 20.36 28.89 -8.94
C THR A 16 19.85 27.84 -7.93
N PHE A 17 18.66 28.05 -7.35
CA PHE A 17 18.04 27.13 -6.39
C PHE A 17 16.92 26.28 -7.00
N ASP A 18 16.99 25.99 -8.30
CA ASP A 18 16.21 24.90 -8.88
C ASP A 18 16.81 23.57 -8.39
N THR A 19 16.53 23.22 -7.13
CA THR A 19 16.72 21.83 -6.69
C THR A 19 15.84 20.98 -7.59
N PRO A 20 16.35 19.97 -8.31
CA PRO A 20 15.48 19.05 -9.00
C PRO A 20 14.52 18.48 -7.96
N ALA A 21 13.22 18.64 -8.20
CA ALA A 21 12.19 17.96 -7.43
C ALA A 21 12.37 16.46 -7.70
N TYR A 22 13.22 15.81 -6.92
CA TYR A 22 13.40 14.37 -6.98
C TYR A 22 12.04 13.75 -6.63
N THR A 23 11.37 13.20 -7.63
CA THR A 23 10.24 12.32 -7.39
C THR A 23 10.77 11.15 -6.55
N ILE A 24 10.10 10.84 -5.44
CA ILE A 24 10.41 9.62 -4.67
C ILE A 24 10.02 8.44 -5.57
N GLU A 25 10.96 7.95 -6.34
CA GLU A 25 10.77 6.78 -7.19
C GLU A 25 10.92 5.54 -6.31
N PHE A 26 9.79 4.94 -5.92
CA PHE A 26 9.81 3.67 -5.22
C PHE A 26 10.21 2.57 -6.20
N SER A 27 11.24 1.80 -5.85
CA SER A 27 11.59 0.63 -6.66
C SER A 27 10.39 -0.33 -6.74
N GLN A 28 10.19 -0.95 -7.90
CA GLN A 28 9.19 -1.99 -8.11
C GLN A 28 9.28 -3.09 -7.03
N LYS A 29 10.50 -3.49 -6.65
CA LYS A 29 10.75 -4.43 -5.56
C LYS A 29 10.19 -3.97 -4.21
N SER A 30 10.22 -2.67 -3.91
CA SER A 30 9.62 -2.13 -2.68
C SER A 30 8.10 -2.24 -2.69
N ILE A 31 7.48 -1.94 -3.84
CA ILE A 31 6.03 -2.04 -4.02
C ILE A 31 5.60 -3.51 -3.91
N GLU A 32 6.27 -4.44 -4.59
CA GLU A 32 5.99 -5.86 -4.51
C GLU A 32 6.11 -6.41 -3.08
N ASN A 33 7.20 -6.06 -2.38
CA ASN A 33 7.37 -6.44 -0.97
C ASN A 33 6.28 -5.86 -0.07
N TYR A 34 5.80 -4.67 -0.38
CA TYR A 34 4.71 -4.03 0.34
C TYR A 34 3.38 -4.74 0.11
N THR A 35 3.03 -5.03 -1.15
CA THR A 35 1.86 -5.83 -1.53
C THR A 35 1.87 -7.21 -0.85
N LEU A 36 3.03 -7.87 -0.78
CA LEU A 36 3.20 -9.15 -0.08
C LEU A 36 3.00 -9.03 1.45
N LYS A 37 3.35 -7.90 2.05
CA LYS A 37 3.09 -7.65 3.48
C LYS A 37 1.60 -7.50 3.75
N ILE A 38 0.89 -6.76 2.90
CA ILE A 38 -0.58 -6.60 3.01
C ILE A 38 -1.26 -7.96 2.88
N SER A 39 -0.94 -8.72 1.83
CA SER A 39 -1.57 -10.04 1.60
C SER A 39 -1.32 -11.00 2.76
N LYS A 40 -0.10 -11.02 3.30
CA LYS A 40 0.26 -11.85 4.46
C LYS A 40 -0.48 -11.43 5.72
N LYS A 41 -0.63 -10.13 5.99
CA LYS A 41 -1.39 -9.62 7.15
C LYS A 41 -2.86 -10.00 7.05
N PHE A 42 -3.49 -9.76 5.90
CA PHE A 42 -4.88 -10.10 5.67
C PHE A 42 -5.10 -11.61 5.89
N SER A 43 -4.34 -12.43 5.17
CA SER A 43 -4.52 -13.88 5.14
C SER A 43 -4.24 -14.51 6.50
N LYS A 44 -3.18 -14.06 7.20
CA LYS A 44 -2.89 -14.52 8.56
C LYS A 44 -4.03 -14.18 9.52
N THR A 45 -4.56 -12.96 9.45
CA THR A 45 -5.68 -12.53 10.30
C THR A 45 -6.91 -13.37 10.02
N TYR A 46 -7.29 -13.51 8.75
CA TYR A 46 -8.44 -14.31 8.32
C TYR A 46 -8.32 -15.78 8.74
N CYS A 47 -7.21 -16.45 8.37
CA CYS A 47 -6.97 -17.84 8.72
C CYS A 47 -7.00 -18.07 10.25
N ASN A 48 -6.47 -17.14 11.05
CA ASN A 48 -6.53 -17.24 12.50
C ASN A 48 -7.95 -17.08 13.02
N SER A 49 -8.71 -16.10 12.50
CA SER A 49 -10.11 -15.90 12.87
C SER A 49 -10.97 -17.14 12.60
N ILE A 50 -10.79 -17.77 11.44
CA ILE A 50 -11.44 -19.05 11.12
C ILE A 50 -11.05 -20.14 12.11
N LYS A 51 -9.75 -20.28 12.42
CA LYS A 51 -9.26 -21.26 13.42
C LYS A 51 -9.83 -21.03 14.82
N PHE A 52 -10.16 -19.77 15.17
CA PHE A 52 -10.83 -19.41 16.42
C PHE A 52 -12.36 -19.62 16.39
N GLY A 53 -12.93 -20.12 15.28
CA GLY A 53 -14.35 -20.38 15.14
C GLY A 53 -15.19 -19.15 14.80
N ILE A 54 -14.58 -18.07 14.34
CA ILE A 54 -15.32 -16.92 13.79
C ILE A 54 -15.93 -17.33 12.46
N SER A 55 -17.17 -16.91 12.19
CA SER A 55 -17.82 -17.14 10.90
C SER A 55 -17.02 -16.53 9.74
N ASN A 56 -17.19 -17.05 8.52
CA ASN A 56 -16.50 -16.52 7.34
C ASN A 56 -16.71 -15.00 7.16
N ASP A 57 -17.95 -14.52 7.29
CA ASP A 57 -18.29 -13.09 7.21
C ASP A 57 -17.63 -12.27 8.34
N GLY A 58 -17.61 -12.81 9.57
CA GLY A 58 -16.97 -12.15 10.70
C GLY A 58 -15.44 -12.08 10.54
N ALA A 59 -14.83 -13.18 10.08
CA ALA A 59 -13.40 -13.27 9.81
C ALA A 59 -12.98 -12.31 8.69
N LEU A 60 -13.80 -12.20 7.64
CA LEU A 60 -13.60 -11.27 6.54
C LEU A 60 -13.63 -9.81 7.00
N LYS A 61 -14.70 -9.41 7.72
CA LYS A 61 -14.82 -8.04 8.23
C LYS A 61 -13.67 -7.69 9.16
N PHE A 62 -13.27 -8.63 10.01
CA PHE A 62 -12.16 -8.46 10.93
C PHE A 62 -10.82 -8.34 10.20
N SER A 63 -10.53 -9.21 9.22
CA SER A 63 -9.29 -9.16 8.45
C SER A 63 -9.18 -7.89 7.61
N ILE A 64 -10.27 -7.43 6.99
CA ILE A 64 -10.32 -6.13 6.30
C ILE A 64 -10.04 -4.99 7.28
N GLY A 65 -10.74 -4.96 8.42
CA GLY A 65 -10.58 -3.90 9.42
C GLY A 65 -9.15 -3.79 9.97
N GLU A 66 -8.56 -4.92 10.34
CA GLU A 66 -7.18 -4.96 10.85
C GLU A 66 -6.14 -4.60 9.79
N THR A 67 -6.37 -5.01 8.53
CA THR A 67 -5.45 -4.71 7.42
C THR A 67 -5.53 -3.23 7.05
N ASN A 68 -6.74 -2.67 6.92
CA ASN A 68 -6.95 -1.24 6.67
C ASN A 68 -6.34 -0.38 7.77
N LYS A 69 -6.54 -0.75 9.04
CA LYS A 69 -5.96 -0.02 10.17
C LYS A 69 -4.43 0.00 10.16
N GLU A 70 -3.78 -1.09 9.77
CA GLU A 70 -2.31 -1.18 9.75
C GLU A 70 -1.69 -0.42 8.57
N PHE A 71 -2.37 -0.40 7.43
CA PHE A 71 -1.79 0.09 6.17
C PHE A 71 -2.42 1.40 5.65
N SER A 72 -3.40 2.00 6.34
CA SER A 72 -4.12 3.19 5.85
C SER A 72 -3.22 4.37 5.51
N ASN A 73 -2.12 4.57 6.23
CA ASN A 73 -1.31 5.79 6.14
C ASN A 73 0.04 5.57 5.43
N ASN A 74 0.09 4.67 4.45
CA ASN A 74 1.31 4.36 3.73
C ASN A 74 1.36 5.06 2.36
N ASN A 75 2.48 5.72 2.05
CA ASN A 75 2.70 6.39 0.77
C ASN A 75 2.79 5.45 -0.43
N LEU A 76 2.96 4.14 -0.21
CA LEU A 76 2.95 3.11 -1.24
C LEU A 76 1.53 2.70 -1.68
N ASN A 77 0.48 3.11 -0.96
CA ASN A 77 -0.90 2.73 -1.25
C ASN A 77 -1.35 3.08 -2.67
N GLN A 78 -0.91 4.24 -3.17
CA GLN A 78 -1.22 4.73 -4.52
C GLN A 78 -0.61 3.86 -5.64
N TYR A 79 0.36 3.00 -5.33
CA TYR A 79 1.06 2.14 -6.29
C TYR A 79 0.67 0.67 -6.18
N ILE A 80 -0.34 0.34 -5.37
CA ILE A 80 -0.81 -1.04 -5.23
C ILE A 80 -1.48 -1.48 -6.53
N ASP A 81 -0.98 -2.56 -7.12
CA ASP A 81 -1.72 -3.37 -8.09
C ASP A 81 -2.70 -4.27 -7.31
N TYR A 82 -3.99 -3.91 -7.35
CA TYR A 82 -5.03 -4.62 -6.62
C TYR A 82 -5.29 -6.03 -7.17
N ASP A 83 -5.09 -6.27 -8.47
CA ASP A 83 -5.24 -7.60 -9.05
C ASP A 83 -4.14 -8.53 -8.53
N LEU A 84 -2.90 -8.03 -8.48
CA LEU A 84 -1.79 -8.77 -7.89
C LEU A 84 -1.98 -8.99 -6.38
N LEU A 85 -2.47 -7.98 -5.66
CA LEU A 85 -2.80 -8.11 -4.24
C LEU A 85 -3.83 -9.20 -4.00
N ASN A 86 -4.93 -9.19 -4.75
CA ASN A 86 -6.03 -10.15 -4.61
C ASN A 86 -5.59 -11.58 -4.89
N ARG A 87 -4.84 -11.79 -5.99
CA ARG A 87 -4.22 -13.09 -6.29
C ARG A 87 -3.32 -13.57 -5.16
N ASN A 88 -2.48 -12.69 -4.61
CA ASN A 88 -1.59 -13.04 -3.50
C ASN A 88 -2.36 -13.39 -2.22
N ILE A 89 -3.50 -12.75 -1.95
CA ILE A 89 -4.36 -13.09 -0.82
C ILE A 89 -4.95 -14.49 -1.03
N ILE A 90 -5.58 -14.76 -2.17
CA ILE A 90 -6.20 -16.05 -2.47
C ILE A 90 -5.17 -17.18 -2.36
N LEU A 91 -4.02 -17.05 -3.01
CA LEU A 91 -2.93 -18.03 -2.91
C LEU A 91 -2.46 -18.22 -1.47
N SER A 92 -2.44 -17.16 -0.66
CA SER A 92 -2.04 -17.26 0.75
C SER A 92 -3.09 -17.98 1.60
N LEU A 93 -4.37 -17.78 1.33
CA LEU A 93 -5.47 -18.48 1.99
C LEU A 93 -5.48 -19.97 1.67
N GLU A 94 -5.30 -20.32 0.39
CA GLU A 94 -5.17 -21.71 -0.07
C GLU A 94 -4.00 -22.41 0.63
N ASN A 95 -2.81 -21.78 0.60
CA ASN A 95 -1.59 -22.41 1.12
C ASN A 95 -1.54 -22.46 2.66
N ASN A 96 -2.10 -21.48 3.37
CA ASN A 96 -1.94 -21.37 4.83
C ASN A 96 -3.15 -21.87 5.64
N CYS A 97 -4.35 -21.86 5.06
CA CYS A 97 -5.55 -22.35 5.73
C CYS A 97 -6.45 -23.26 4.88
N GLN A 98 -6.02 -23.67 3.67
CA GLN A 98 -6.74 -24.64 2.83
C GLN A 98 -8.16 -24.19 2.45
N ILE A 99 -8.32 -22.89 2.22
CA ILE A 99 -9.59 -22.28 1.79
C ILE A 99 -9.49 -22.04 0.29
N PHE A 100 -10.30 -22.76 -0.49
CA PHE A 100 -10.24 -22.80 -1.95
C PHE A 100 -11.44 -22.11 -2.64
N ASP A 101 -12.50 -21.82 -1.89
CA ASP A 101 -13.76 -21.25 -2.36
C ASP A 101 -13.96 -19.81 -1.88
N PHE A 102 -12.86 -19.09 -1.61
CA PHE A 102 -12.93 -17.71 -1.15
C PHE A 102 -13.54 -16.79 -2.24
N PRO A 103 -14.59 -16.02 -1.94
CA PRO A 103 -15.22 -15.13 -2.90
C PRO A 103 -14.34 -13.91 -3.20
N GLU A 104 -13.68 -13.89 -4.35
CA GLU A 104 -12.74 -12.82 -4.76
C GLU A 104 -13.38 -11.42 -4.73
N TYR A 105 -14.66 -11.29 -5.07
CA TYR A 105 -15.39 -10.02 -5.04
C TYR A 105 -15.45 -9.38 -3.64
N GLU A 106 -15.26 -10.14 -2.57
CA GLU A 106 -15.19 -9.60 -1.21
C GLU A 106 -13.91 -8.76 -0.98
N LEU A 107 -12.86 -8.97 -1.78
CA LEU A 107 -11.62 -8.20 -1.68
C LEU A 107 -11.73 -6.80 -2.28
N GLU A 108 -12.77 -6.50 -3.07
CA GLU A 108 -13.05 -5.14 -3.53
C GLU A 108 -13.26 -4.14 -2.37
N LYS A 109 -13.57 -4.65 -1.17
CA LYS A 109 -13.70 -3.86 0.06
C LYS A 109 -12.34 -3.53 0.72
N LEU A 110 -11.27 -4.20 0.32
CA LEU A 110 -9.90 -3.97 0.81
C LEU A 110 -9.21 -2.91 -0.05
N THR A 111 -9.62 -1.65 0.13
CA THR A 111 -9.03 -0.51 -0.59
C THR A 111 -8.34 0.44 0.37
N PHE A 112 -7.15 0.87 0.02
CA PHE A 112 -6.38 1.89 0.73
C PHE A 112 -6.43 3.19 -0.10
N LYS A 113 -6.86 4.28 0.52
CA LYS A 113 -6.86 5.63 -0.07
C LYS A 113 -5.59 6.37 0.33
#